data_AF-A0A316MLQ9-F1
#
_entry.id   AF-A0A316MLQ9-F1
#
_cell.length_a   1.000
_cell.length_b   1.000
_cell.length_c   1.000
_cell.angle_alpha   90.00
_cell.angle_beta   90.00
_cell.angle_gamma   90.00
#
_symmetry.space_group_name_H-M   'P 1'
#
loop_
_entity.id
_entity.type
_entity.pdbx_description
1 polymer ?
#
loop_
_entity_poly.entity_id
_entity_poly.type
_entity_poly.pdbx_seq_one_letter_code
_entity_poly.pdbx_strand_id
1 'polypeptide(L)'
;KEDIARVQTFLAEKYPEISFIPTDGGYLEVLKKGVNKGTALLKLADYLGIDHRHAYAVGDGYNDVDMLKAARLAFVPANGDEYARACADHIVRSNEEDAVAHVIELLTERYRKERTE
;
A
#
# COMPACT_ATOMS: atom_id res chain seq x y z
N LYS A 1 2.57 -22.02 9.15
CA LYS A 1 3.75 -21.15 8.86
C LYS A 1 4.89 -21.94 8.22
N GLU A 2 5.27 -23.09 8.77
CA GLU A 2 6.33 -23.96 8.21
C GLU A 2 6.01 -24.45 6.79
N ASP A 3 4.76 -24.84 6.52
CA ASP A 3 4.35 -25.29 5.18
C ASP A 3 4.39 -24.18 4.12
N ILE A 4 4.06 -22.94 4.50
CA ILE A 4 4.12 -21.78 3.60
C ILE A 4 5.56 -21.50 3.19
N ALA A 5 6.48 -21.50 4.16
CA ALA A 5 7.89 -21.30 3.89
C ALA A 5 8.44 -22.40 2.95
N ARG A 6 8.03 -23.66 3.17
CA ARG A 6 8.42 -24.78 2.28
C ARG A 6 7.89 -24.61 0.87
N VAL A 7 6.61 -24.25 0.71
CA VAL A 7 5.99 -23.99 -0.61
C VAL A 7 6.66 -22.81 -1.28
N GLN A 8 6.93 -21.73 -0.55
CA GLN A 8 7.61 -20.55 -1.08
C GLN A 8 9.01 -20.90 -1.61
N THR A 9 9.83 -21.63 -0.84
CA THR A 9 11.15 -22.06 -1.28
C THR A 9 11.06 -22.92 -2.55
N PHE A 10 10.19 -23.93 -2.55
CA PHE A 10 10.00 -24.80 -3.71
C PHE A 10 9.60 -24.04 -4.98
N LEU A 11 8.65 -23.09 -4.85
CA LEU A 11 8.20 -22.29 -5.97
C LEU A 11 9.28 -21.28 -6.43
N ALA A 12 10.03 -20.69 -5.51
CA ALA A 12 11.09 -19.73 -5.82
C ALA A 12 12.25 -20.37 -6.59
N GLU A 13 12.61 -21.62 -6.27
CA GLU A 13 13.64 -22.39 -6.99
C GLU A 13 13.20 -22.74 -8.42
N LYS A 14 11.92 -23.06 -8.60
CA LYS A 14 11.39 -23.53 -9.88
C LYS A 14 10.99 -22.41 -10.84
N TYR A 15 10.56 -21.26 -10.30
CA TYR A 15 10.02 -20.14 -11.07
C TYR A 15 10.64 -18.81 -10.61
N PRO A 16 11.87 -18.47 -11.05
CA PRO A 16 12.53 -17.23 -10.64
C PRO A 16 11.80 -15.94 -11.09
N GLU A 17 10.80 -16.06 -11.97
CA GLU A 17 9.96 -14.98 -12.48
C GLU A 17 8.75 -14.63 -11.61
N ILE A 18 8.50 -15.34 -10.50
CA ILE A 18 7.42 -15.02 -9.55
C ILE A 18 7.97 -14.30 -8.32
N SER A 19 7.08 -13.62 -7.60
CA SER A 19 7.31 -12.99 -6.31
C SER A 19 6.21 -13.37 -5.33
N PHE A 20 6.51 -13.23 -4.05
CA PHE A 20 5.64 -13.65 -2.98
C PHE A 20 5.29 -12.48 -2.08
N ILE A 21 4.02 -12.35 -1.71
CA ILE A 21 3.55 -11.38 -0.74
C ILE A 21 2.85 -12.15 0.39
N PRO A 22 3.46 -12.25 1.58
CA PRO A 22 2.77 -12.77 2.75
C PRO A 22 1.63 -11.83 3.14
N THR A 23 0.47 -12.40 3.46
CA THR A 23 -0.67 -11.62 3.96
C THR A 23 -1.27 -12.26 5.22
N ASP A 24 -2.09 -11.49 5.92
CA ASP A 24 -2.71 -11.90 7.18
C ASP A 24 -3.55 -13.18 7.02
N GLY A 25 -3.64 -13.95 8.11
CA GLY A 25 -4.32 -15.25 8.09
C GLY A 25 -3.48 -16.41 7.56
N GLY A 26 -2.21 -16.17 7.21
CA GLY A 26 -1.32 -17.22 6.71
C GLY A 26 -1.53 -17.55 5.24
N TYR A 27 -1.88 -16.53 4.44
CA TYR A 27 -1.91 -16.66 2.99
C TYR A 27 -0.57 -16.25 2.39
N LEU A 28 -0.29 -16.82 1.21
CA LEU A 28 0.86 -16.50 0.38
C LEU A 28 0.34 -16.13 -1.00
N GLU A 29 0.41 -14.85 -1.34
CA GLU A 29 0.07 -14.41 -2.69
C GLU A 29 1.27 -14.65 -3.61
N VAL A 30 1.02 -15.28 -4.76
CA VAL A 30 2.02 -15.55 -5.79
C VAL A 30 1.72 -14.69 -7.00
N LEU A 31 2.63 -13.79 -7.32
CA LEU A 31 2.49 -12.81 -8.39
C LEU A 31 3.67 -12.92 -9.36
N LYS A 32 3.53 -12.35 -10.55
CA LYS A 32 4.69 -12.16 -11.43
C LYS A 32 5.63 -11.13 -10.80
N LYS A 33 6.94 -11.35 -10.93
CA LYS A 33 7.96 -10.43 -10.43
C LYS A 33 7.73 -9.01 -10.96
N GLY A 34 7.75 -8.04 -10.07
CA GLY A 34 7.48 -6.64 -10.37
C GLY A 34 5.99 -6.28 -10.49
N VAL A 35 5.07 -7.20 -10.16
CA VAL A 35 3.64 -6.91 -10.03
C VAL A 35 3.29 -6.78 -8.55
N ASN A 36 2.78 -5.61 -8.18
CA ASN A 36 2.28 -5.29 -6.84
C ASN A 36 1.33 -4.08 -6.91
N LYS A 37 0.73 -3.71 -5.78
CA LYS A 37 -0.21 -2.57 -5.72
C LYS A 37 0.46 -1.23 -6.08
N GLY A 38 1.75 -1.04 -5.76
CA GLY A 38 2.48 0.19 -6.10
C GLY A 38 2.69 0.39 -7.59
N THR A 39 3.18 -0.64 -8.29
CA THR A 39 3.30 -0.61 -9.75
C THR A 39 1.94 -0.48 -10.44
N ALA A 40 0.88 -1.05 -9.87
CA ALA A 40 -0.48 -0.88 -10.37
C ALA A 40 -0.98 0.57 -10.20
N LEU A 41 -0.72 1.20 -9.04
CA LEU A 41 -1.08 2.61 -8.77
C LEU A 41 -0.46 3.55 -9.81
N LEU A 42 0.85 3.44 -10.05
CA LEU A 42 1.55 4.32 -11.00
C LEU A 42 1.06 4.13 -12.43
N LYS A 43 0.86 2.87 -12.85
CA LYS A 43 0.29 2.57 -14.18
C LYS A 43 -1.12 3.11 -14.36
N LEU A 44 -1.94 3.04 -13.30
CA LEU A 44 -3.29 3.59 -13.34
C LEU A 44 -3.27 5.13 -13.44
N ALA A 45 -2.39 5.77 -12.68
CA ALA A 45 -2.20 7.23 -12.77
C ALA A 45 -1.76 7.65 -14.18
N ASP A 46 -0.78 6.97 -14.78
CA ASP A 46 -0.35 7.21 -16.16
C ASP A 46 -1.50 7.03 -17.16
N TYR A 47 -2.27 5.95 -17.01
CA TYR A 47 -3.42 5.67 -17.88
C TYR A 47 -4.50 6.77 -17.80
N LEU A 48 -4.72 7.33 -16.61
CA LEU A 48 -5.68 8.41 -16.38
C LEU A 48 -5.12 9.81 -16.70
N GLY A 49 -3.84 9.93 -17.05
CA GLY A 49 -3.18 11.22 -17.23
C GLY A 49 -3.03 12.02 -15.94
N ILE A 50 -2.98 11.35 -14.79
CA ILE A 50 -2.82 11.94 -13.47
C ILE A 50 -1.34 11.94 -13.11
N ASP A 51 -0.78 13.12 -12.80
CA ASP A 51 0.58 13.23 -12.28
C ASP A 51 0.70 12.47 -10.95
N HIS A 52 1.75 11.67 -10.79
CA HIS A 52 1.95 10.84 -9.59
C HIS A 52 2.01 11.67 -8.30
N ARG A 53 2.33 12.97 -8.38
CA ARG A 53 2.28 13.89 -7.25
C ARG A 53 0.86 14.13 -6.70
N HIS A 54 -0.17 13.72 -7.44
CA HIS A 54 -1.57 13.75 -7.02
C HIS A 54 -2.13 12.38 -6.62
N ALA A 55 -1.29 11.34 -6.53
CA ALA A 55 -1.68 10.02 -6.08
C ALA A 55 -1.41 9.84 -4.59
N TYR A 56 -2.44 9.55 -3.80
CA TYR A 56 -2.36 9.30 -2.36
C TYR A 56 -2.78 7.87 -2.06
N ALA A 57 -2.14 7.23 -1.08
CA ALA A 57 -2.47 5.86 -0.70
C ALA A 57 -2.94 5.77 0.75
N VAL A 58 -3.94 4.91 0.96
CA VAL A 58 -4.36 4.44 2.28
C VAL A 58 -4.23 2.92 2.27
N GLY A 59 -3.58 2.36 3.28
CA GLY A 59 -3.35 0.92 3.38
C GLY A 59 -2.95 0.50 4.79
N ASP A 60 -3.20 -0.75 5.13
CA ASP A 60 -3.11 -1.26 6.50
C ASP A 60 -2.32 -2.55 6.62
N GLY A 61 -1.94 -3.20 5.51
CA GLY A 61 -1.20 -4.47 5.53
C GLY A 61 0.13 -4.45 4.76
N TYR A 62 0.91 -5.51 4.95
CA TYR A 62 2.16 -5.75 4.21
C TYR A 62 1.99 -5.67 2.68
N ASN A 63 0.87 -6.14 2.14
CA ASN A 63 0.59 -6.07 0.70
C ASN A 63 0.33 -4.64 0.17
N ASP A 64 0.13 -3.67 1.07
CA ASP A 64 0.01 -2.25 0.72
C ASP A 64 1.34 -1.51 0.76
N VAL A 65 2.39 -2.08 1.35
CA VAL A 65 3.70 -1.40 1.54
C VAL A 65 4.24 -0.83 0.23
N ASP A 66 4.17 -1.58 -0.86
CA ASP A 66 4.62 -1.11 -2.18
C ASP A 66 3.79 0.08 -2.70
N MET A 67 2.48 0.10 -2.43
CA MET A 67 1.58 1.20 -2.80
C MET A 67 1.80 2.43 -1.94
N LEU A 68 1.96 2.23 -0.63
CA LEU A 68 2.25 3.30 0.33
C LEU A 68 3.56 4.01 -0.04
N LYS A 69 4.62 3.25 -0.37
CA LYS A 69 5.91 3.83 -0.81
C LYS A 69 5.86 4.51 -2.18
N ALA A 70 4.96 4.08 -3.07
CA ALA A 70 4.86 4.64 -4.42
C ALA A 70 4.04 5.95 -4.46
N ALA A 71 3.12 6.14 -3.51
CA ALA A 71 2.26 7.30 -3.46
C ALA A 71 2.99 8.59 -3.03
N ARG A 72 2.37 9.74 -3.30
CA ARG A 72 2.83 11.07 -2.86
C ARG A 72 2.91 11.17 -1.34
N LEU A 73 1.89 10.66 -0.66
CA LEU A 73 1.83 10.48 0.80
C LEU A 73 1.14 9.15 1.12
N ALA A 74 1.66 8.48 2.14
CA ALA A 74 1.15 7.26 2.72
C ALA A 74 0.35 7.53 4.00
N PHE A 75 -0.92 7.16 4.01
CA PHE A 75 -1.78 7.20 5.19
C PHE A 75 -2.05 5.77 5.67
N VAL A 76 -1.87 5.52 6.96
CA VAL A 76 -2.07 4.20 7.54
C VAL A 76 -3.05 4.28 8.70
N PRO A 77 -4.14 3.50 8.71
CA PRO A 77 -5.05 3.42 9.85
C PRO A 77 -4.32 3.03 11.13
N ALA A 78 -4.75 3.54 12.28
CA ALA A 78 -4.12 3.26 13.59
C ALA A 78 -3.96 1.76 13.88
N ASN A 79 -4.90 0.95 13.40
CA ASN A 79 -4.92 -0.50 13.55
C ASN A 79 -4.22 -1.28 12.42
N GLY A 80 -3.55 -0.60 11.49
CA GLY A 80 -2.74 -1.27 10.46
C GLY A 80 -1.57 -2.04 11.06
N ASP A 81 -0.98 -2.97 10.31
CA ASP A 81 0.12 -3.80 10.76
C ASP A 81 1.42 -3.00 10.96
N GLU A 82 2.43 -3.64 11.54
CA GLU A 82 3.73 -3.00 11.79
C GLU A 82 4.47 -2.58 10.51
N TYR A 83 4.27 -3.32 9.42
CA TYR A 83 4.96 -3.08 8.15
C TYR A 83 4.39 -1.86 7.43
N ALA A 84 3.05 -1.74 7.41
CA ALA A 84 2.33 -0.59 6.88
C ALA A 84 2.68 0.66 7.71
N ARG A 85 2.56 0.59 9.05
CA ARG A 85 2.86 1.74 9.92
C ARG A 85 4.30 2.24 9.78
N ALA A 86 5.26 1.34 9.55
CA ALA A 86 6.65 1.72 9.32
C ALA A 86 6.88 2.54 8.03
N CYS A 87 5.91 2.51 7.09
CA CYS A 87 5.96 3.25 5.84
C CYS A 87 5.02 4.47 5.84
N ALA A 88 4.35 4.77 6.95
CA ALA A 88 3.35 5.83 7.03
C ALA A 88 3.98 7.23 7.09
N ASP A 89 3.52 8.16 6.25
CA ASP A 89 3.75 9.59 6.47
C ASP A 89 2.80 10.11 7.56
N HIS A 90 1.57 9.55 7.61
CA HIS A 90 0.55 9.90 8.56
C HIS A 90 -0.18 8.67 9.08
N ILE A 91 -0.24 8.52 10.40
CA ILE A 91 -1.18 7.60 11.05
C ILE A 91 -2.52 8.32 11.20
N VAL A 92 -3.58 7.69 10.70
CA VAL A 92 -4.96 8.21 10.78
C VAL A 92 -5.78 7.38 11.75
N ARG A 93 -7.08 7.73 11.91
CA ARG A 93 -8.02 6.98 12.74
C ARG A 93 -8.06 5.50 12.34
N SER A 94 -8.57 4.65 13.21
CA SER A 94 -8.77 3.23 12.89
C SER A 94 -9.70 3.08 11.68
N ASN A 95 -9.64 1.94 10.98
CA ASN A 95 -10.62 1.63 9.94
C ASN A 95 -12.06 1.59 10.49
N GLU A 96 -12.24 1.28 11.78
CA GLU A 96 -13.52 1.33 12.51
C GLU A 96 -13.98 2.77 12.84
N GLU A 97 -13.13 3.76 12.58
CA GLU A 97 -13.34 5.17 12.91
C GLU A 97 -13.18 6.07 11.66
N ASP A 98 -13.62 5.56 10.51
CA ASP A 98 -13.64 6.26 9.23
C ASP A 98 -12.27 6.78 8.76
N ALA A 99 -11.23 5.94 8.83
CA ALA A 99 -9.85 6.26 8.42
C ALA A 99 -9.77 7.01 7.07
N VAL A 100 -10.47 6.53 6.04
CA VAL A 100 -10.44 7.14 4.70
C VAL A 100 -11.11 8.52 4.70
N ALA A 101 -12.19 8.72 5.45
CA ALA A 101 -12.82 10.03 5.57
C ALA A 101 -11.87 11.03 6.24
N HIS A 102 -11.19 10.61 7.31
CA HIS A 102 -10.18 11.43 7.97
C HIS A 102 -9.03 11.82 7.03
N VAL A 103 -8.59 10.93 6.13
CA VAL A 103 -7.60 11.27 5.09
C VAL A 103 -8.13 12.37 4.17
N ILE A 104 -9.38 12.26 3.72
CA ILE A 104 -10.00 13.26 2.84
C ILE A 104 -10.12 14.61 3.55
N GLU A 105 -10.50 14.63 4.84
CA GLU A 105 -10.52 15.85 5.68
C GLU A 105 -9.15 16.53 5.71
N LEU A 106 -8.09 15.77 6.05
CA LEU A 106 -6.72 16.29 6.10
C LEU A 106 -6.24 16.87 4.77
N LEU A 107 -6.51 16.16 3.66
CA LEU A 107 -6.15 16.63 2.32
C LEU A 107 -6.94 17.88 1.93
N THR A 108 -8.24 17.94 2.27
CA THR A 108 -9.10 19.09 1.99
C THR A 108 -8.59 20.33 2.72
N GLU A 109 -8.21 20.20 3.98
CA GLU A 109 -7.64 21.30 4.76
C GLU A 109 -6.30 21.78 4.22
N ARG A 110 -5.40 20.84 3.88
CA ARG A 110 -4.10 21.13 3.28
C ARG A 110 -4.26 21.97 2.01
N TYR A 111 -5.08 21.51 1.08
CA TYR A 111 -5.27 22.18 -0.20
C TYR A 111 -6.13 23.44 -0.13
N ARG A 112 -6.94 23.62 0.92
CA ARG A 112 -7.57 24.91 1.20
C ARG A 112 -6.53 25.98 1.53
N LYS A 113 -5.57 25.66 2.41
CA LYS A 113 -4.52 26.62 2.85
C LYS A 113 -3.61 27.02 1.70
N GLU A 114 -3.18 26.05 0.90
CA GLU A 114 -2.32 26.28 -0.28
C GLU A 114 -2.99 27.16 -1.36
N ARG A 115 -4.32 27.34 -1.36
CA ARG A 115 -5.06 28.21 -2.30
C ARG A 115 -5.28 29.63 -1.80
N THR A 116 -5.08 29.87 -0.50
CA THR A 116 -5.28 31.17 0.14
C THR A 116 -3.97 31.94 0.37
N GLU A 117 -2.83 31.30 0.10
CA GLU A 117 -1.47 31.86 0.09
C GLU A 117 -1.01 32.10 -1.35
#